data_AF-A0A1Z1FDK0-F1
#
_entry.id   AF-A0A1Z1FDK0-F1
#
_cell.length_a   1.000
_cell.length_b   1.000
_cell.length_c   1.000
_cell.angle_alpha   90.00
_cell.angle_beta   90.00
_cell.angle_gamma   90.00
#
_symmetry.space_group_name_H-M   'P 1'
#
loop_
_entity.id
_entity.type
_entity.pdbx_description
1 polymer ?
#
loop_
_entity_poly.entity_id
_entity_poly.type
_entity_poly.pdbx_seq_one_letter_code
_entity_poly.pdbx_strand_id
1 'polypeptide(L)'
;MGARLKRLREACGLTLGYQLGLRPVQIASVKEDDVSMRDGRVYVRILVAKQRDKAPFHVTRRLKPEWSAFWIEFARRRPNMIPGLHAHPNSFLGLPPERISREFTDAVERITGERWTPNDFRHSAAQRLADAGASHAEIQDFLMHGTDGAANAYFTGSAAQAEKINQAMGLSQVYQAVAEIARIGMIDRQTLETLPEDQQIGGAPHGIPIAGIGACRLGQSQCTKNPILSCYGCRSFLPLNDPPVHQEVANDLRNVVKEFLAVASDVDASPAFGQLRRTIEAADRVAAQATASRQVSG
;
A
#
# COMPACT_ATOMS: atom_id res chain seq x y z
N MET A 1 -24.94 -39.58 -21.01
CA MET A 1 -24.77 -38.15 -21.38
C MET A 1 -23.74 -38.04 -22.49
N GLY A 2 -24.03 -37.38 -23.61
CA GLY A 2 -23.07 -37.24 -24.72
C GLY A 2 -21.84 -36.40 -24.31
N ALA A 3 -20.66 -36.72 -24.86
CA ALA A 3 -19.38 -36.09 -24.48
C ALA A 3 -19.41 -34.56 -24.59
N ARG A 4 -20.13 -34.01 -25.58
CA ARG A 4 -20.31 -32.56 -25.75
C ARG A 4 -21.14 -31.92 -24.63
N LEU A 5 -22.20 -32.58 -24.17
CA LEU A 5 -23.03 -32.09 -23.08
C LEU A 5 -22.27 -32.11 -21.74
N LYS A 6 -21.41 -33.12 -21.54
CA LYS A 6 -20.50 -33.19 -20.39
C LYS A 6 -19.57 -31.98 -20.34
N ARG A 7 -18.90 -31.65 -21.46
CA ARG A 7 -17.98 -30.49 -21.54
C ARG A 7 -18.68 -29.16 -21.29
N LEU A 8 -19.92 -28.99 -21.78
CA LEU A 8 -20.72 -27.79 -21.50
C LEU A 8 -21.05 -27.69 -20.01
N ARG A 9 -21.46 -28.79 -19.38
CA ARG A 9 -21.69 -28.85 -17.93
C ARG A 9 -20.44 -28.49 -17.13
N GLU A 10 -19.29 -29.07 -17.50
CA GLU A 10 -17.99 -28.77 -16.90
C GLU A 10 -17.68 -27.28 -17.02
N ALA A 11 -17.82 -26.69 -18.21
CA ALA A 11 -17.60 -25.27 -18.42
C ALA A 11 -18.51 -24.41 -17.52
N CYS A 12 -19.80 -24.72 -17.42
CA CYS A 12 -20.70 -24.02 -16.50
C CYS A 12 -20.24 -24.13 -15.03
N GLY A 13 -19.86 -25.33 -14.58
CA GLY A 13 -19.33 -25.54 -13.22
C GLY A 13 -18.03 -24.77 -12.96
N LEU A 14 -17.10 -24.79 -13.92
CA LEU A 14 -15.84 -24.04 -13.86
C LEU A 14 -16.08 -22.54 -13.76
N THR A 15 -17.04 -21.98 -14.50
CA THR A 15 -17.36 -20.54 -14.43
C THR A 15 -17.85 -20.11 -13.05
N LEU A 16 -18.63 -20.95 -12.36
CA LEU A 16 -19.10 -20.68 -11.00
C LEU A 16 -17.96 -20.71 -9.97
N GLY A 17 -17.00 -21.63 -10.11
CA GLY A 17 -15.81 -21.67 -9.26
C GLY A 17 -14.84 -20.53 -9.55
N TYR A 18 -14.52 -20.30 -10.82
CA TYR A 18 -13.50 -19.33 -11.24
C TYR A 18 -13.94 -17.88 -11.13
N GLN A 19 -15.13 -17.55 -11.64
CA GLN A 19 -15.59 -16.16 -11.64
C GLN A 19 -16.23 -15.78 -10.31
N LEU A 20 -17.05 -16.67 -9.75
CA LEU A 20 -17.90 -16.35 -8.59
C LEU A 20 -17.37 -16.94 -7.28
N GLY A 21 -16.29 -17.73 -7.30
CA GLY A 21 -15.69 -18.30 -6.09
C GLY A 21 -16.63 -19.22 -5.30
N LEU A 22 -17.62 -19.85 -5.97
CA LEU A 22 -18.63 -20.65 -5.27
C LEU A 22 -18.05 -21.95 -4.71
N ARG A 23 -18.49 -22.33 -3.51
CA ARG A 23 -18.17 -23.64 -2.92
C ARG A 23 -18.92 -24.75 -3.68
N PRO A 24 -18.41 -26.00 -3.67
CA PRO A 24 -19.07 -27.14 -4.32
C PRO A 24 -20.55 -27.30 -3.93
N VAL A 25 -20.88 -27.09 -2.66
CA VAL A 25 -22.26 -27.14 -2.16
C VAL A 25 -23.14 -26.03 -2.75
N GLN A 26 -22.60 -24.83 -2.93
CA GLN A 26 -23.32 -23.71 -3.54
C GLN A 26 -23.53 -23.94 -5.03
N ILE A 27 -22.50 -24.46 -5.73
CA ILE A 27 -22.57 -24.85 -7.13
C ILE A 27 -23.66 -25.91 -7.35
N ALA A 28 -23.66 -26.97 -6.53
CA ALA A 28 -24.64 -28.04 -6.61
C ALA A 28 -26.08 -27.56 -6.30
N SER A 29 -26.22 -26.53 -5.45
CA SER A 29 -27.51 -25.98 -5.05
C SER A 29 -28.17 -25.05 -6.08
N VAL A 30 -27.45 -24.63 -7.13
CA VAL A 30 -28.03 -23.77 -8.18
C VAL A 30 -29.14 -24.54 -8.89
N LYS A 31 -30.36 -24.00 -8.84
CA LYS A 31 -31.52 -24.58 -9.50
C LYS A 31 -31.76 -23.96 -10.87
N GLU A 32 -32.64 -24.57 -11.64
CA GLU A 32 -33.05 -24.03 -12.95
C GLU A 32 -33.62 -22.62 -12.83
N ASP A 33 -34.51 -22.41 -11.86
CA ASP A 33 -35.17 -21.12 -11.61
C ASP A 33 -34.20 -20.03 -11.09
N ASP A 34 -33.00 -20.42 -10.69
CA ASP A 34 -31.95 -19.50 -10.25
C ASP A 34 -31.14 -18.94 -11.43
N VAL A 35 -31.34 -19.47 -12.64
CA VAL A 35 -30.61 -19.07 -13.84
C VAL A 35 -31.53 -18.29 -14.76
N SER A 36 -31.24 -17.00 -14.93
CA SER A 36 -31.97 -16.12 -15.85
C SER A 36 -31.09 -15.73 -17.03
N MET A 37 -31.62 -15.86 -18.24
CA MET A 37 -30.92 -15.55 -19.48
C MET A 37 -31.72 -14.49 -20.25
N ARG A 38 -31.13 -13.32 -20.50
CA ARG A 38 -31.76 -12.19 -21.18
C ARG A 38 -30.76 -11.49 -22.08
N ASP A 39 -31.09 -11.32 -23.36
CA ASP A 39 -30.24 -10.61 -24.36
C ASP A 39 -28.78 -11.12 -24.39
N GLY A 40 -28.59 -12.44 -24.34
CA GLY A 40 -27.26 -13.05 -24.32
C GLY A 40 -26.49 -12.88 -23.00
N ARG A 41 -27.10 -12.31 -21.95
CA ARG A 41 -26.53 -12.17 -20.61
C ARG A 41 -27.11 -13.24 -19.69
N VAL A 42 -26.27 -13.77 -18.81
CA VAL A 42 -26.64 -14.80 -17.84
C VAL A 42 -26.48 -14.27 -16.42
N TYR A 43 -27.52 -14.45 -15.62
CA TYR A 43 -27.59 -14.09 -14.21
C TYR A 43 -27.84 -15.36 -13.41
N VAL A 44 -27.08 -15.55 -12.33
CA VAL A 44 -27.20 -16.70 -11.44
C VAL A 44 -27.54 -16.19 -10.04
N ARG A 45 -28.64 -16.69 -9.49
CA ARG A 45 -29.08 -16.43 -8.13
C ARG A 45 -28.48 -17.48 -7.20
N ILE A 46 -27.74 -17.06 -6.20
CA ILE A 46 -26.95 -17.94 -5.33
C ILE A 46 -27.53 -17.88 -3.94
N LEU A 47 -27.83 -19.05 -3.37
CA LEU A 47 -28.26 -19.16 -1.99
C LEU A 47 -27.07 -19.02 -1.03
N VAL A 48 -27.18 -18.06 -0.11
CA VAL A 48 -26.25 -17.86 1.01
C VAL A 48 -26.87 -18.45 2.26
N ALA A 49 -26.67 -19.76 2.47
CA ALA A 49 -27.32 -20.51 3.55
C ALA A 49 -26.56 -20.47 4.89
N LYS A 50 -25.24 -20.22 4.89
CA LYS A 50 -24.39 -20.33 6.08
C LYS A 50 -24.01 -18.96 6.61
N GLN A 51 -24.88 -18.35 7.39
CA GLN A 51 -24.56 -17.19 8.24
C GLN A 51 -25.01 -17.45 9.67
N ARG A 52 -24.19 -17.03 10.64
CA ARG A 52 -24.54 -17.08 12.07
C ARG A 52 -25.67 -16.08 12.29
N ASP A 53 -26.80 -16.53 12.85
CA ASP A 53 -27.92 -15.70 13.28
C ASP A 53 -28.66 -14.89 12.19
N LYS A 54 -28.49 -15.22 10.91
CA LYS A 54 -29.20 -14.58 9.79
C LYS A 54 -29.95 -15.60 8.95
N ALA A 55 -31.15 -15.22 8.51
CA ALA A 55 -31.93 -16.02 7.58
C ALA A 55 -31.19 -16.19 6.24
N PRO A 56 -31.30 -17.35 5.58
CA PRO A 56 -30.76 -17.54 4.25
C PRO A 56 -31.31 -16.49 3.28
N PHE A 57 -30.44 -15.89 2.48
CA PHE A 57 -30.81 -14.94 1.45
C PHE A 57 -30.16 -15.30 0.12
N HIS A 58 -30.62 -14.66 -0.95
CA HIS A 58 -30.09 -14.87 -2.28
C HIS A 58 -29.29 -13.67 -2.77
N VAL A 59 -28.19 -13.94 -3.46
CA VAL A 59 -27.41 -12.92 -4.16
C VAL A 59 -27.42 -13.23 -5.65
N THR A 60 -27.79 -12.24 -6.47
CA THR A 60 -27.76 -12.38 -7.93
C THR A 60 -26.44 -11.86 -8.46
N ARG A 61 -25.71 -12.70 -9.21
CA ARG A 61 -24.45 -12.32 -9.86
C ARG A 61 -24.57 -12.50 -11.37
N ARG A 62 -24.00 -11.54 -12.12
CA ARG A 62 -23.93 -11.60 -13.57
C ARG A 62 -22.67 -12.35 -14.01
N LEU A 63 -22.80 -13.28 -14.95
CA LEU A 63 -21.64 -13.90 -15.59
C LEU A 63 -21.02 -12.95 -16.61
N LYS A 64 -19.70 -13.03 -16.79
CA LYS A 64 -19.05 -12.26 -17.86
C LYS A 64 -19.57 -12.71 -19.23
N PRO A 65 -19.68 -11.79 -20.21
CA PRO A 65 -20.22 -12.11 -21.53
C PRO A 65 -19.54 -13.30 -22.22
N GLU A 66 -18.23 -13.46 -22.02
CA GLU A 66 -17.45 -14.56 -22.61
C GLU A 66 -17.98 -15.96 -22.21
N TRP A 67 -18.56 -16.07 -21.01
CA TRP A 67 -19.05 -17.34 -20.46
C TRP A 67 -20.51 -17.64 -20.82
N SER A 68 -21.29 -16.62 -21.18
CA SER A 68 -22.74 -16.74 -21.42
C SER A 68 -23.08 -17.79 -22.48
N ALA A 69 -22.24 -17.92 -23.52
CA ALA A 69 -22.48 -18.86 -24.61
C ALA A 69 -22.54 -20.33 -24.14
N PHE A 70 -21.68 -20.71 -23.19
CA PHE A 70 -21.69 -22.07 -22.64
C PHE A 70 -22.97 -22.37 -21.88
N TRP A 71 -23.45 -21.40 -21.11
CA TRP A 71 -24.65 -21.50 -20.29
C TRP A 71 -25.91 -21.61 -21.14
N ILE A 72 -26.05 -20.73 -22.13
CA ILE A 72 -27.19 -20.73 -23.06
C ILE A 72 -27.26 -22.07 -23.79
N GLU A 73 -26.13 -22.54 -24.31
CA GLU A 73 -26.09 -23.80 -25.06
C GLU A 73 -26.30 -25.03 -24.15
N PHE A 74 -25.80 -24.99 -22.92
CA PHE A 74 -26.08 -26.03 -21.94
C PHE A 74 -27.57 -26.07 -21.56
N ALA A 75 -28.17 -24.93 -21.27
CA ALA A 75 -29.60 -24.82 -20.95
C ALA A 75 -30.49 -25.33 -22.09
N ARG A 76 -30.12 -25.08 -23.35
CA ARG A 76 -30.84 -25.58 -24.53
C ARG A 76 -30.76 -27.10 -24.68
N ARG A 77 -29.64 -27.73 -24.29
CA ARG A 77 -29.38 -29.17 -24.50
C ARG A 77 -29.69 -30.04 -23.28
N ARG A 78 -29.86 -29.46 -22.09
CA ARG A 78 -30.16 -30.18 -20.86
C ARG A 78 -31.62 -30.63 -20.62
N PRO A 79 -32.69 -30.24 -21.35
CA PRO A 79 -34.07 -30.61 -20.97
C PRO A 79 -34.31 -32.12 -20.78
N ASN A 80 -33.58 -32.96 -21.50
CA ASN A 80 -33.66 -34.43 -21.38
C ASN A 80 -32.57 -35.03 -20.46
N MET A 81 -31.88 -34.20 -19.69
CA MET A 81 -30.84 -34.63 -18.77
C MET A 81 -31.47 -35.06 -17.45
N ILE A 82 -31.29 -36.34 -17.12
CA ILE A 82 -31.66 -36.86 -15.81
C ILE A 82 -30.58 -36.43 -14.81
N PRO A 83 -30.93 -35.75 -13.70
CA PRO A 83 -30.00 -35.46 -12.63
C PRO A 83 -29.31 -36.72 -12.12
N GLY A 84 -28.04 -36.60 -11.73
CA GLY A 84 -27.29 -37.71 -11.14
C GLY A 84 -27.92 -38.19 -9.83
N LEU A 85 -27.60 -39.43 -9.44
CA LEU A 85 -27.99 -39.97 -8.14
C LEU A 85 -27.58 -39.00 -7.02
N HIS A 86 -28.51 -38.73 -6.08
CA HIS A 86 -28.38 -37.76 -4.99
C HIS A 86 -28.32 -36.27 -5.37
N ALA A 87 -28.43 -35.91 -6.66
CA ALA A 87 -28.66 -34.52 -7.05
C ALA A 87 -30.13 -34.12 -6.77
N HIS A 88 -30.34 -32.84 -6.46
CA HIS A 88 -31.69 -32.28 -6.39
C HIS A 88 -32.38 -32.37 -7.77
N PRO A 89 -33.69 -32.69 -7.87
CA PRO A 89 -34.38 -32.84 -9.16
C PRO A 89 -34.23 -31.63 -10.08
N ASN A 90 -34.38 -30.42 -9.52
CA ASN A 90 -34.25 -29.17 -10.27
C ASN A 90 -32.82 -28.60 -10.27
N SER A 91 -31.78 -29.42 -10.00
CA SER A 91 -30.39 -28.95 -10.05
C SER A 91 -30.01 -28.57 -11.48
N PHE A 92 -29.50 -27.36 -11.67
CA PHE A 92 -29.13 -26.88 -13.00
C PHE A 92 -28.04 -27.76 -13.65
N LEU A 93 -27.00 -28.09 -12.88
CA LEU A 93 -25.91 -28.99 -13.34
C LEU A 93 -26.26 -30.48 -13.18
N GLY A 94 -27.28 -30.81 -12.38
CA GLY A 94 -27.69 -32.20 -12.15
C GLY A 94 -26.61 -33.04 -11.46
N LEU A 95 -25.82 -32.43 -10.58
CA LEU A 95 -24.73 -33.09 -9.86
C LEU A 95 -24.78 -32.77 -8.35
N PRO A 96 -24.56 -33.75 -7.48
CA PRO A 96 -24.37 -33.50 -6.05
C PRO A 96 -22.97 -32.90 -5.74
N PRO A 97 -22.76 -32.31 -4.55
CA PRO A 97 -21.53 -31.58 -4.21
C PRO A 97 -20.23 -32.36 -4.39
N GLU A 98 -20.21 -33.64 -4.00
CA GLU A 98 -19.03 -34.52 -4.13
C GLU A 98 -18.67 -34.78 -5.60
N ARG A 99 -19.69 -34.88 -6.46
CA ARG A 99 -19.50 -35.04 -7.91
C ARG A 99 -19.06 -33.74 -8.57
N ILE A 100 -19.54 -32.59 -8.09
CA ILE A 100 -19.03 -31.28 -8.53
C ILE A 100 -17.53 -31.18 -8.28
N SER A 101 -17.06 -31.44 -7.05
CA SER A 101 -15.64 -31.34 -6.72
C SER A 101 -14.78 -32.23 -7.61
N ARG A 102 -15.19 -33.49 -7.81
CA ARG A 102 -14.45 -34.43 -8.66
C ARG A 102 -14.45 -34.01 -10.11
N GLU A 103 -15.62 -33.79 -10.71
CA GLU A 103 -15.70 -33.43 -12.13
C GLU A 103 -15.05 -32.08 -12.44
N PHE A 104 -15.08 -31.13 -11.50
CA PHE A 104 -14.33 -29.88 -11.61
C PHE A 104 -12.83 -30.14 -11.63
N THR A 105 -12.32 -30.89 -10.65
CA THR A 105 -10.88 -31.17 -10.51
C THR A 105 -10.35 -31.91 -11.73
N ASP A 106 -11.04 -32.96 -12.16
CA ASP A 106 -10.70 -33.74 -13.36
C ASP A 106 -10.72 -32.87 -14.62
N ALA A 107 -11.68 -31.94 -14.72
CA ALA A 107 -11.77 -31.03 -15.86
C ALA A 107 -10.61 -30.01 -15.88
N VAL A 108 -10.22 -29.45 -14.73
CA VAL A 108 -9.08 -28.53 -14.65
C VAL A 108 -7.78 -29.27 -14.97
N GLU A 109 -7.54 -30.43 -14.34
CA GLU A 109 -6.33 -31.24 -14.59
C GLU A 109 -6.19 -31.60 -16.06
N ARG A 110 -7.30 -31.95 -16.72
CA ARG A 110 -7.32 -32.21 -18.16
C ARG A 110 -7.01 -30.98 -19.02
N ILE A 111 -7.31 -29.76 -18.54
CA ILE A 111 -7.11 -28.51 -19.29
C ILE A 111 -5.72 -27.92 -19.04
N THR A 112 -5.26 -27.93 -17.80
CA THR A 112 -4.03 -27.24 -17.36
C THR A 112 -2.85 -28.17 -17.15
N GLY A 113 -3.08 -29.48 -17.03
CA GLY A 113 -2.07 -30.46 -16.62
C GLY A 113 -1.82 -30.47 -15.11
N GLU A 114 -2.54 -29.66 -14.33
CA GLU A 114 -2.36 -29.54 -12.88
C GLU A 114 -3.67 -29.75 -12.13
N ARG A 115 -3.56 -30.34 -10.96
CA ARG A 115 -4.72 -30.65 -10.13
C ARG A 115 -5.11 -29.45 -9.26
N TRP A 116 -6.25 -28.83 -9.58
CA TRP A 116 -6.82 -27.72 -8.82
C TRP A 116 -8.24 -28.02 -8.38
N THR A 117 -8.58 -27.65 -7.15
CA THR A 117 -9.91 -27.85 -6.57
C THR A 117 -10.76 -26.57 -6.67
N PRO A 118 -12.10 -26.69 -6.51
CA PRO A 118 -12.97 -25.51 -6.39
C PRO A 118 -12.56 -24.55 -5.26
N ASN A 119 -11.97 -25.08 -4.18
CA ASN A 119 -11.53 -24.25 -3.06
C ASN A 119 -10.29 -23.42 -3.43
N ASP A 120 -9.36 -24.00 -4.20
CA ASP A 120 -8.19 -23.27 -4.70
C ASP A 120 -8.63 -22.12 -5.61
N PHE A 121 -9.56 -22.37 -6.53
CA PHE A 121 -10.14 -21.35 -7.40
C PHE A 121 -10.81 -20.22 -6.59
N ARG A 122 -11.51 -20.57 -5.51
CA ARG A 122 -12.10 -19.59 -4.59
C ARG A 122 -11.04 -18.73 -3.91
N HIS A 123 -9.97 -19.33 -3.39
CA HIS A 123 -8.87 -18.59 -2.77
C HIS A 123 -8.16 -17.70 -3.79
N SER A 124 -7.87 -18.21 -4.99
CA SER A 124 -7.25 -17.42 -6.07
C SER A 124 -8.14 -16.26 -6.53
N ALA A 125 -9.47 -16.45 -6.63
CA ALA A 125 -10.39 -15.38 -6.99
C ALA A 125 -10.44 -14.29 -5.92
N ALA A 126 -10.46 -14.67 -4.64
CA ALA A 126 -10.41 -13.73 -3.52
C ALA A 126 -9.08 -12.98 -3.45
N GLN A 127 -7.95 -13.67 -3.67
CA GLN A 127 -6.63 -13.05 -3.71
C GLN A 127 -6.53 -12.04 -4.85
N ARG A 128 -7.03 -12.38 -6.05
CA ARG A 128 -7.08 -11.45 -7.18
C ARG A 128 -7.89 -10.19 -6.90
N LEU A 129 -8.97 -10.29 -6.11
CA LEU A 129 -9.73 -9.11 -5.68
C LEU A 129 -8.92 -8.26 -4.71
N ALA A 130 -8.23 -8.88 -3.75
CA ALA A 130 -7.34 -8.17 -2.82
C ALA A 130 -6.21 -7.45 -3.58
N ASP A 131 -5.55 -8.12 -4.52
CA ASP A 131 -4.47 -7.53 -5.33
C ASP A 131 -4.98 -6.39 -6.22
N ALA A 132 -6.22 -6.49 -6.72
CA ALA A 132 -6.89 -5.40 -7.42
C ALA A 132 -7.23 -4.20 -6.51
N GLY A 133 -7.13 -4.35 -5.19
CA GLY A 133 -7.40 -3.31 -4.19
C GLY A 133 -8.85 -3.28 -3.70
N ALA A 134 -9.61 -4.37 -3.85
CA ALA A 134 -10.93 -4.49 -3.25
C ALA A 134 -10.84 -4.35 -1.72
N SER A 135 -11.85 -3.75 -1.11
CA SER A 135 -11.96 -3.58 0.34
C SER A 135 -12.30 -4.89 1.06
N HIS A 136 -12.14 -4.91 2.38
CA HIS A 136 -12.51 -6.06 3.22
C HIS A 136 -13.99 -6.42 3.05
N ALA A 137 -14.87 -5.41 3.01
CA ALA A 137 -16.30 -5.60 2.82
C ALA A 137 -16.62 -6.22 1.45
N GLU A 138 -15.95 -5.78 0.38
CA GLU A 138 -16.14 -6.33 -0.97
C GLU A 138 -15.67 -7.79 -1.07
N ILE A 139 -14.56 -8.15 -0.43
CA ILE A 139 -14.06 -9.53 -0.40
C ILE A 139 -14.98 -10.42 0.45
N GLN A 140 -15.49 -9.92 1.57
CA GLN A 140 -16.47 -10.64 2.39
C GLN A 140 -17.78 -10.89 1.63
N ASP A 141 -18.29 -9.87 0.93
CA ASP A 141 -19.48 -9.96 0.09
C ASP A 141 -19.27 -10.94 -1.08
N PHE A 142 -18.11 -10.87 -1.75
CA PHE A 142 -17.73 -11.83 -2.80
C PHE A 142 -17.72 -13.27 -2.27
N LEU A 143 -17.08 -13.48 -1.11
CA LEU A 143 -17.00 -14.80 -0.50
C LEU A 143 -18.31 -15.25 0.13
N MET A 144 -19.29 -14.36 0.31
CA MET A 144 -20.55 -14.62 1.01
C MET A 144 -20.32 -15.17 2.43
N HIS A 145 -19.29 -14.65 3.12
CA HIS A 145 -19.03 -14.98 4.52
C HIS A 145 -19.84 -14.06 5.45
N GLY A 146 -20.25 -14.60 6.61
CA GLY A 146 -20.96 -13.82 7.64
C GLY A 146 -20.07 -13.27 8.76
N THR A 147 -18.76 -13.46 8.70
CA THR A 147 -17.82 -13.09 9.78
C THR A 147 -16.65 -12.27 9.24
N ASP A 148 -16.31 -11.20 9.94
CA ASP A 148 -15.44 -10.15 9.42
C ASP A 148 -13.97 -10.61 9.19
N GLY A 149 -13.49 -11.61 9.93
CA GLY A 149 -12.10 -12.04 9.89
C GLY A 149 -11.66 -12.86 8.67
N ALA A 150 -12.59 -13.39 7.86
CA ALA A 150 -12.24 -14.30 6.76
C ALA A 150 -11.48 -13.61 5.61
N ALA A 151 -11.63 -12.28 5.46
CA ALA A 151 -10.95 -11.51 4.43
C ALA A 151 -9.50 -11.17 4.78
N ASN A 152 -9.15 -11.10 6.08
CA ASN A 152 -7.82 -10.67 6.53
C ASN A 152 -6.68 -11.50 5.92
N ALA A 153 -6.89 -12.81 5.74
CA ALA A 153 -5.89 -13.71 5.19
C ALA A 153 -5.43 -13.32 3.76
N TYR A 154 -6.27 -12.63 2.99
CA TYR A 154 -5.92 -12.20 1.62
C TYR A 154 -5.22 -10.84 1.59
N PHE A 155 -5.44 -9.99 2.61
CA PHE A 155 -4.77 -8.69 2.73
C PHE A 155 -3.34 -8.83 3.25
N THR A 156 -3.11 -9.69 4.24
CA THR A 156 -1.76 -9.92 4.79
C THR A 156 -0.78 -10.49 3.77
N GLY A 157 -1.29 -11.13 2.71
CA GLY A 157 -0.49 -11.70 1.62
C GLY A 157 -0.34 -10.83 0.38
N SER A 158 -1.03 -9.68 0.27
CA SER A 158 -1.01 -8.88 -0.96
C SER A 158 0.13 -7.86 -0.98
N ALA A 159 1.20 -8.17 -1.72
CA ALA A 159 2.31 -7.24 -1.96
C ALA A 159 1.85 -5.95 -2.66
N ALA A 160 0.86 -6.05 -3.56
CA ALA A 160 0.28 -4.91 -4.26
C ALA A 160 -0.41 -3.91 -3.30
N GLN A 161 -1.02 -4.41 -2.21
CA GLN A 161 -1.63 -3.54 -1.20
C GLN A 161 -0.58 -2.84 -0.33
N ALA A 162 0.50 -3.54 0.03
CA ALA A 162 1.64 -2.92 0.72
C ALA A 162 2.28 -1.82 -0.14
N GLU A 163 2.41 -2.05 -1.44
CA GLU A 163 2.92 -1.06 -2.40
C GLU A 163 1.99 0.15 -2.54
N LYS A 164 0.67 -0.05 -2.64
CA LYS A 164 -0.32 1.05 -2.65
C LYS A 164 -0.31 1.87 -1.36
N ILE A 165 -0.18 1.21 -0.20
CA ILE A 165 -0.04 1.90 1.09
C ILE A 165 1.28 2.68 1.13
N ASN A 166 2.39 2.11 0.67
CA ASN A 166 3.68 2.79 0.60
C ASN A 166 3.66 3.97 -0.37
N GLN A 167 2.97 3.86 -1.52
CA GLN A 167 2.76 4.97 -2.46
C GLN A 167 1.87 6.06 -1.84
N ALA A 168 0.78 5.70 -1.17
CA ALA A 168 -0.09 6.66 -0.49
C ALA A 168 0.63 7.37 0.68
N MET A 169 1.46 6.65 1.45
CA MET A 169 2.33 7.23 2.47
C MET A 169 3.41 8.12 1.83
N GLY A 170 4.01 7.69 0.72
CA GLY A 170 5.03 8.45 -0.03
C GLY A 170 4.49 9.66 -0.79
N LEU A 171 3.18 9.80 -0.97
CA LEU A 171 2.53 11.00 -1.55
C LEU A 171 2.13 12.04 -0.49
N SER A 172 2.20 11.70 0.80
CA SER A 172 1.96 12.67 1.87
C SER A 172 3.11 13.68 1.90
N GLN A 173 2.81 14.98 1.79
CA GLN A 173 3.80 16.07 1.87
C GLN A 173 4.66 15.96 3.14
N VAL A 174 4.10 15.48 4.25
CA VAL A 174 4.83 15.25 5.51
C VAL A 174 5.87 14.13 5.35
N TYR A 175 5.52 13.02 4.71
CA TYR A 175 6.44 11.91 4.49
C TYR A 175 7.46 12.19 3.39
N GLN A 176 7.11 12.96 2.36
CA GLN A 176 8.08 13.44 1.37
C GLN A 176 9.09 14.37 2.03
N ALA A 177 8.66 15.33 2.84
CA ALA A 177 9.56 16.20 3.60
C ALA A 177 10.46 15.39 4.55
N VAL A 178 9.93 14.40 5.27
CA VAL A 178 10.71 13.53 6.16
C VAL A 178 11.71 12.66 5.38
N ALA A 179 11.33 12.11 4.23
CA ALA A 179 12.21 11.30 3.39
C ALA A 179 13.30 12.15 2.71
N GLU A 180 12.97 13.36 2.25
CA GLU A 180 13.90 14.34 1.71
C GLU A 180 14.93 14.77 2.78
N ILE A 181 14.45 15.07 4.00
CA ILE A 181 15.31 15.40 5.16
C ILE A 181 16.19 14.21 5.55
N ALA A 182 15.68 12.98 5.47
CA ALA A 182 16.49 11.77 5.74
C ALA A 182 17.54 11.52 4.66
N ARG A 183 17.26 11.88 3.40
CA ARG A 183 18.14 11.68 2.24
C ARG A 183 19.20 12.77 2.09
N ILE A 184 18.81 14.04 2.21
CA ILE A 184 19.68 15.21 2.01
C ILE A 184 20.28 15.70 3.33
N GLY A 185 19.57 15.50 4.46
CA GLY A 185 19.99 16.03 5.75
C GLY A 185 19.78 17.54 5.90
N MET A 186 19.08 18.20 4.97
CA MET A 186 18.83 19.64 4.94
C MET A 186 17.34 19.94 4.79
N ILE A 187 16.92 21.15 5.16
CA ILE A 187 15.53 21.65 5.02
C ILE A 187 15.47 22.84 4.07
N ASP A 188 14.35 23.07 3.40
CA ASP A 188 14.13 24.31 2.64
C ASP A 188 13.52 25.43 3.50
N ARG A 189 13.41 26.64 2.92
CA ARG A 189 12.93 27.81 3.65
C ARG A 189 11.46 27.70 4.05
N GLN A 190 10.64 27.15 3.15
CA GLN A 190 9.21 26.95 3.41
C GLN A 190 8.99 25.98 4.58
N THR A 191 9.76 24.89 4.63
CA THR A 191 9.73 23.93 5.73
C THR A 191 10.15 24.61 7.03
N LEU A 192 11.25 25.37 7.03
CA LEU A 192 11.73 26.08 8.23
C LEU A 192 10.66 27.02 8.81
N GLU A 193 9.95 27.76 7.96
CA GLU A 193 8.90 28.71 8.37
C GLU A 193 7.64 28.03 8.95
N THR A 194 7.37 26.78 8.55
CA THR A 194 6.24 26.00 9.10
C THR A 194 6.54 25.33 10.44
N LEU A 195 7.81 25.26 10.85
CA LEU A 195 8.19 24.62 12.11
C LEU A 195 7.89 25.54 13.30
N PRO A 196 7.56 24.96 14.49
CA PRO A 196 7.40 25.73 15.71
C PRO A 196 8.63 26.61 16.00
N GLU A 197 8.41 27.80 16.57
CA GLU A 197 9.48 28.75 16.90
C GLU A 197 10.59 28.11 17.74
N ASP A 198 10.23 27.25 18.70
CA ASP A 198 11.20 26.52 19.53
C ASP A 198 12.13 25.61 18.71
N GLN A 199 11.74 25.17 17.51
CA GLN A 199 12.61 24.38 16.64
C GLN A 199 13.44 25.23 15.70
N GLN A 200 13.11 26.50 15.51
CA GLN A 200 13.88 27.40 14.66
C GLN A 200 15.14 27.87 15.40
N ILE A 201 16.31 27.76 14.76
CA ILE A 201 17.57 28.15 15.40
C ILE A 201 17.78 29.65 15.23
N GLY A 202 17.91 30.36 16.36
CA GLY A 202 18.18 31.79 16.39
C GLY A 202 18.77 32.31 17.71
N GLY A 203 19.56 33.38 17.64
CA GLY A 203 20.16 34.10 18.77
C GLY A 203 21.49 34.78 18.42
N ALA A 204 22.19 35.37 19.39
CA ALA A 204 23.27 36.32 19.11
C ALA A 204 24.63 35.99 19.78
N PRO A 205 25.38 34.98 19.31
CA PRO A 205 26.72 34.71 19.84
C PRO A 205 27.68 35.87 19.54
N HIS A 206 28.47 36.29 20.52
CA HIS A 206 29.39 37.44 20.40
C HIS A 206 28.72 38.75 19.94
N GLY A 207 27.41 38.90 20.19
CA GLY A 207 26.65 40.09 19.76
C GLY A 207 26.23 40.08 18.29
N ILE A 208 26.55 39.02 17.53
CA ILE A 208 26.20 38.88 16.12
C ILE A 208 24.87 38.13 16.02
N PRO A 209 23.79 38.75 15.52
CA PRO A 209 22.51 38.08 15.39
C PRO A 209 22.57 37.02 14.30
N ILE A 210 22.40 35.76 14.68
CA ILE A 210 22.33 34.61 13.77
C ILE A 210 20.93 34.02 13.87
N ALA A 211 20.17 34.04 12.78
CA ALA A 211 18.85 33.43 12.68
C ALA A 211 18.66 32.81 11.30
N GLY A 212 17.74 31.86 11.20
CA GLY A 212 17.37 31.26 9.91
C GLY A 212 18.41 30.28 9.33
N ILE A 213 19.40 29.86 10.13
CA ILE A 213 20.42 28.91 9.68
C ILE A 213 19.92 27.45 9.58
N GLY A 214 18.72 27.17 10.09
CA GLY A 214 18.12 25.84 10.08
C GLY A 214 17.27 25.56 11.31
N ALA A 215 16.93 24.29 11.51
CA ALA A 215 16.10 23.82 12.61
C ALA A 215 16.83 22.85 13.55
N CYS A 216 16.30 22.70 14.76
CA CYS A 216 16.76 21.77 15.78
C CYS A 216 15.69 20.70 16.04
N ARG A 217 16.03 19.42 15.83
CA ARG A 217 15.12 18.28 16.09
C ARG A 217 14.67 18.16 17.56
N LEU A 218 15.42 18.73 18.50
CA LEU A 218 15.13 18.68 19.93
C LEU A 218 14.35 19.90 20.45
N GLY A 219 14.34 21.01 19.71
CA GLY A 219 13.93 22.32 20.22
C GLY A 219 15.07 23.06 20.94
N GLN A 220 15.01 24.40 20.94
CA GLN A 220 15.97 25.31 21.58
C GLN A 220 15.82 25.29 23.10
N SER A 221 14.58 25.24 23.60
CA SER A 221 14.25 25.18 25.03
C SER A 221 14.85 23.97 25.76
N GLN A 222 15.05 22.87 25.02
CA GLN A 222 15.61 21.62 25.55
C GLN A 222 17.08 21.41 25.18
N CYS A 223 17.70 22.39 24.50
CA CYS A 223 19.06 22.25 24.03
C CYS A 223 20.07 22.48 25.17
N THR A 224 20.85 21.45 25.50
CA THR A 224 21.97 21.55 26.45
C THR A 224 23.24 22.14 25.83
N LYS A 225 23.24 22.39 24.51
CA LYS A 225 24.36 22.97 23.74
C LYS A 225 24.00 24.38 23.27
N ASN A 226 24.32 25.38 24.06
CA ASN A 226 24.11 26.80 23.75
C ASN A 226 25.41 27.54 24.16
N PRO A 227 26.17 28.18 23.24
CA PRO A 227 25.73 29.01 22.11
C PRO A 227 25.50 28.30 20.77
N ILE A 228 24.69 28.94 19.89
CA ILE A 228 24.26 28.52 18.53
C ILE A 228 25.39 28.03 17.63
N LEU A 229 26.61 28.52 17.84
CA LEU A 229 27.82 28.02 17.17
C LEU A 229 27.97 26.49 17.27
N SER A 230 27.48 25.90 18.35
CA SER A 230 27.49 24.46 18.60
C SER A 230 26.58 23.67 17.64
N CYS A 231 25.63 24.31 16.96
CA CYS A 231 24.70 23.66 16.05
C CYS A 231 25.41 23.01 14.86
N TYR A 232 26.44 23.66 14.30
CA TYR A 232 27.21 23.13 13.16
C TYR A 232 27.98 21.83 13.49
N GLY A 233 28.15 21.50 14.78
CA GLY A 233 28.69 20.22 15.25
C GLY A 233 27.65 19.29 15.89
N CYS A 234 26.36 19.60 15.80
CA CYS A 234 25.29 18.90 16.50
C CYS A 234 24.53 17.95 15.56
N ARG A 235 24.35 16.69 15.98
CA ARG A 235 23.55 15.68 15.25
C ARG A 235 22.06 16.03 15.10
N SER A 236 21.56 16.92 15.94
CA SER A 236 20.16 17.36 15.91
C SER A 236 19.93 18.57 15.01
N PHE A 237 20.99 19.11 14.41
CA PHE A 237 20.92 20.24 13.50
C PHE A 237 20.43 19.79 12.12
N LEU A 238 19.45 20.51 11.60
CA LEU A 238 18.92 20.41 10.24
C LEU A 238 19.23 21.72 9.53
N PRO A 239 20.35 21.83 8.81
CA PRO A 239 20.74 23.06 8.13
C PRO A 239 19.74 23.45 7.04
N LEU A 240 19.54 24.75 6.88
CA LEU A 240 18.80 25.32 5.75
C LEU A 240 19.58 25.06 4.46
N ASN A 241 18.91 24.62 3.40
CA ASN A 241 19.53 24.42 2.10
C ASN A 241 19.73 25.77 1.38
N ASP A 242 20.51 26.68 1.98
CA ASP A 242 20.82 28.02 1.47
C ASP A 242 22.30 28.38 1.71
N PRO A 243 23.19 28.14 0.73
CA PRO A 243 24.62 28.39 0.89
C PRO A 243 25.01 29.79 1.37
N PRO A 244 24.40 30.90 0.87
CA PRO A 244 24.72 32.26 1.31
C PRO A 244 24.56 32.46 2.82
N VAL A 245 23.50 31.91 3.43
CA VAL A 245 23.22 32.05 4.87
C VAL A 245 24.35 31.44 5.70
N HIS A 246 24.87 30.29 5.30
CA HIS A 246 25.97 29.63 6.00
C HIS A 246 27.32 30.32 5.77
N GLN A 247 27.52 30.88 4.57
CA GLN A 247 28.74 31.62 4.25
C GLN A 247 28.83 32.95 5.01
N GLU A 248 27.71 33.63 5.19
CA GLU A 248 27.58 34.85 5.99
C GLU A 248 28.01 34.59 7.45
N VAL A 249 27.47 33.54 8.07
CA VAL A 249 27.87 33.13 9.43
C VAL A 249 29.37 32.85 9.54
N ALA A 250 29.96 32.14 8.57
CA ALA A 250 31.40 31.89 8.56
C ALA A 250 32.21 33.19 8.46
N ASN A 251 31.76 34.15 7.63
CA ASN A 251 32.42 35.45 7.46
C ASN A 251 32.33 36.31 8.73
N ASP A 252 31.17 36.34 9.36
CA ASP A 252 30.95 37.06 10.62
C ASP A 252 31.85 36.55 11.73
N LEU A 253 31.94 35.22 11.88
CA LEU A 253 32.84 34.61 12.86
C LEU A 253 34.32 34.84 12.54
N ARG A 254 34.72 34.91 11.26
CA ARG A 254 36.08 35.31 10.88
C ARG A 254 36.38 36.74 11.29
N ASN A 255 35.41 37.66 11.24
CA ASN A 255 35.59 39.03 11.71
C ASN A 255 35.79 39.08 13.23
N VAL A 256 35.00 38.31 13.99
CA VAL A 256 35.23 38.14 15.45
C VAL A 256 36.66 37.64 15.71
N VAL A 257 37.10 36.61 14.98
CA VAL A 257 38.46 36.08 15.11
C VAL A 257 39.54 37.15 14.83
N LYS A 258 39.35 38.02 13.82
CA LYS A 258 40.28 39.13 13.53
C LYS A 258 40.33 40.15 14.67
N GLU A 259 39.19 40.48 15.26
CA GLU A 259 39.13 41.40 16.42
C GLU A 259 39.84 40.80 17.65
N PHE A 260 39.65 39.51 17.93
CA PHE A 260 40.37 38.81 18.99
C PHE A 260 41.90 38.80 18.76
N LEU A 261 42.34 38.57 17.51
CA LEU A 261 43.76 38.57 17.14
C LEU A 261 44.41 39.95 17.27
N ALA A 262 43.67 41.04 17.08
CA ALA A 262 44.19 42.40 17.18
C ALA A 262 44.51 42.82 18.64
N VAL A 263 43.93 42.15 19.63
CA VAL A 263 44.03 42.50 21.05
C VAL A 263 44.96 41.56 21.83
N ALA A 264 45.16 40.33 21.37
CA ALA A 264 45.85 39.28 22.12
C ALA A 264 47.31 39.06 21.63
N SER A 265 48.25 38.96 22.59
CA SER A 265 49.70 38.80 22.33
C SER A 265 50.14 37.34 22.08
N ASP A 266 49.30 36.37 22.44
CA ASP A 266 49.54 34.92 22.24
C ASP A 266 48.19 34.19 22.04
N VAL A 267 47.76 34.08 20.79
CA VAL A 267 46.37 33.74 20.43
C VAL A 267 46.16 32.25 20.18
N ASP A 268 47.24 31.53 19.88
CA ASP A 268 47.19 30.12 19.48
C ASP A 268 46.90 29.15 20.65
N ALA A 269 46.95 29.62 21.91
CA ALA A 269 46.73 28.80 23.10
C ALA A 269 45.30 28.85 23.68
N SER A 270 44.39 29.68 23.15
CA SER A 270 43.05 29.85 23.74
C SER A 270 42.04 28.78 23.27
N PRO A 271 41.42 28.00 24.18
CA PRO A 271 40.38 27.02 23.83
C PRO A 271 39.18 27.61 23.08
N ALA A 272 38.86 28.89 23.31
CA ALA A 272 37.78 29.61 22.64
C ALA A 272 38.09 29.85 21.14
N PHE A 273 39.35 30.16 20.82
CA PHE A 273 39.80 30.35 19.44
C PHE A 273 39.70 29.04 18.65
N GLY A 274 40.12 27.92 19.25
CA GLY A 274 39.98 26.60 18.64
C GLY A 274 38.52 26.21 18.39
N GLN A 275 37.59 26.62 19.25
CA GLN A 275 36.15 26.40 19.06
C GLN A 275 35.58 27.23 17.91
N LEU A 276 35.96 28.50 17.81
CA LEU A 276 35.55 29.39 16.72
C LEU A 276 36.05 28.87 15.37
N ARG A 277 37.33 28.48 15.26
CA ARG A 277 37.90 27.90 14.02
C ARG A 277 37.14 26.66 13.57
N ARG A 278 36.88 25.70 14.47
CA ARG A 278 36.09 24.50 14.17
C ARG A 278 34.67 24.81 13.70
N THR A 279 34.07 25.87 14.26
CA THR A 279 32.73 26.31 13.87
C THR A 279 32.72 26.91 12.48
N ILE A 280 33.70 27.76 12.15
CA ILE A 280 33.86 28.35 10.81
C ILE A 280 34.01 27.25 9.77
N GLU A 281 34.92 26.29 9.99
CA GLU A 281 35.11 25.16 9.09
C GLU A 281 33.84 24.32 8.92
N ALA A 282 33.06 24.16 9.98
CA ALA A 282 31.80 23.42 9.92
C ALA A 282 30.71 24.18 9.14
N ALA A 283 30.64 25.50 9.28
CA ALA A 283 29.74 26.34 8.50
C ALA A 283 30.10 26.33 7.00
N ASP A 284 31.39 26.45 6.66
CA ASP A 284 31.85 26.36 5.26
C ASP A 284 31.53 24.98 4.64
N ARG A 285 31.68 23.89 5.41
CA ARG A 285 31.32 22.54 4.93
C ARG A 285 29.82 22.42 4.63
N VAL A 286 28.97 22.97 5.48
CA VAL A 286 27.51 22.97 5.25
C VAL A 286 27.16 23.81 4.01
N ALA A 287 27.79 24.97 3.82
CA ALA A 287 27.60 25.80 2.63
C ALA A 287 27.99 25.05 1.33
N ALA A 288 29.12 24.33 1.35
CA ALA A 288 29.56 23.51 0.22
C ALA A 288 28.58 22.35 -0.07
N GLN A 289 28.07 21.68 0.96
CA GLN A 289 27.06 20.63 0.81
C GLN A 289 25.74 21.16 0.24
N ALA A 290 25.28 22.33 0.69
CA ALA A 290 24.07 22.98 0.16
C ALA A 290 24.25 23.42 -1.30
N THR A 291 25.48 23.78 -1.70
CA THR A 291 25.79 24.11 -3.09
C THR A 291 25.73 22.86 -3.98
N ALA A 292 26.31 21.76 -3.52
CA ALA A 292 26.29 20.48 -4.25
C ALA A 292 24.87 19.90 -4.34
N SER A 293 24.05 20.00 -3.29
CA SER A 293 22.66 19.50 -3.30
C SER A 293 21.79 20.26 -4.31
N ARG A 294 21.96 21.58 -4.45
CA ARG A 294 21.24 22.40 -5.45
C ARG A 294 21.64 22.08 -6.89
N GLN A 295 22.89 21.66 -7.15
CA GLN A 295 23.34 21.28 -8.49
C GLN A 295 22.80 19.92 -8.95
N VAL A 296 22.39 19.04 -8.02
CA VAL A 296 21.80 17.71 -8.32
C VAL A 296 20.29 17.79 -8.53
N SER A 297 19.64 18.84 -8.01
CA SER A 297 18.19 19.04 -8.06
C SER A 297 17.72 19.98 -9.17
N GLY A 298 18.63 20.54 -9.99
CA GLY A 298 18.33 21.36 -11.17
C GLY A 298 18.65 20.62 -12.46
#